data_AF-A0A7I7SYM4-F1
#
_entry.id   AF-A0A7I7SYM4-F1
#
_cell.length_a   1.000
_cell.length_b   1.000
_cell.length_c   1.000
_cell.angle_alpha   90.00
_cell.angle_beta   90.00
_cell.angle_gamma   90.00
#
_symmetry.space_group_name_H-M   'P 1'
#
loop_
_entity.id
_entity.type
_entity.pdbx_description
1 polymer ?
#
loop_
_entity_poly.entity_id
_entity_poly.type
_entity_poly.pdbx_seq_one_letter_code
_entity_poly.pdbx_strand_id
1 'polypeptide(L)'
;MERRPSTPIGATFVGPRHELIPGAISDLIAFAHRVDVPALPQIAVSHAQFETIHPFTDGNGRTGRALVQAMLRTKGLTRQVTVPVSAGLLADTGAYFAALTSYRDGDAAPIVESFSQATILAIGNGRRHW
;
A
#
# COMPACT_ATOMS: atom_id res chain seq x y z
N MET A 1 23.95 28.56 7.81
CA MET A 1 22.84 29.46 7.41
C MET A 1 22.44 28.97 6.03
N GLU A 2 21.38 28.21 5.80
CA GLU A 2 19.98 28.32 6.25
C GLU A 2 19.36 26.90 6.15
N ARG A 3 18.76 26.36 7.22
CA ARG A 3 17.92 25.15 7.10
C ARG A 3 16.60 25.61 6.48
N ARG A 4 16.34 25.24 5.22
CA ARG A 4 15.02 25.46 4.61
C ARG A 4 13.96 24.68 5.40
N PRO A 5 12.81 25.28 5.73
CA PRO A 5 11.77 24.62 6.51
C PRO A 5 11.16 23.50 5.67
N SER A 6 11.06 22.33 6.28
CA SER A 6 10.32 21.17 5.80
C SER A 6 8.81 21.41 5.93
N THR A 7 8.31 22.42 5.21
CA THR A 7 6.87 22.71 5.15
C THR A 7 6.21 21.89 4.03
N PRO A 8 5.06 21.24 4.29
CA PRO A 8 4.38 20.36 3.34
C PRO A 8 3.55 21.19 2.33
N ILE A 9 4.20 22.08 1.59
CA ILE A 9 3.52 22.90 0.58
C ILE A 9 3.32 22.02 -0.66
N GLY A 10 2.08 21.60 -0.90
CA GLY A 10 1.67 20.78 -2.05
C GLY A 10 1.43 19.29 -1.77
N ALA A 11 1.52 18.84 -0.51
CA ALA A 11 1.20 17.46 -0.17
C ALA A 11 -0.32 17.26 -0.10
N THR A 12 -0.86 16.32 -0.89
CA THR A 12 -2.28 15.91 -0.84
C THR A 12 -2.65 15.31 0.53
N PHE A 13 -1.65 14.88 1.32
CA PHE A 13 -1.83 14.37 2.67
C PHE A 13 -0.55 14.54 3.49
N VAL A 14 -0.68 14.86 4.78
CA VAL A 14 0.43 14.95 5.74
C VAL A 14 0.30 13.81 6.74
N GLY A 15 1.34 12.99 6.86
CA GLY A 15 1.38 11.87 7.80
C GLY A 15 1.34 12.30 9.27
N PRO A 16 1.28 11.32 10.20
CA PRO A 16 1.30 11.59 11.64
C PRO A 16 2.56 12.34 12.07
N ARG A 17 2.49 12.97 13.25
CA ARG A 17 3.66 13.60 13.88
C ARG A 17 4.79 12.57 14.05
N HIS A 18 6.04 13.00 13.87
CA HIS A 18 7.16 12.08 13.77
C HIS A 18 7.36 11.19 15.01
N GLU A 19 6.94 11.65 16.20
CA GLU A 19 7.00 10.89 17.44
C GLU A 19 6.08 9.66 17.44
N LEU A 20 5.01 9.68 16.63
CA LEU A 20 4.04 8.59 16.53
C LEU A 20 4.44 7.53 15.50
N ILE A 21 5.38 7.85 14.60
CA ILE A 21 5.80 6.96 13.51
C ILE A 21 6.31 5.61 14.03
N PRO A 22 7.22 5.53 15.03
CA PRO A 22 7.73 4.24 15.51
C PRO A 22 6.62 3.33 16.04
N GLY A 23 5.68 3.89 16.81
CA GLY A 23 4.53 3.15 17.33
C GLY A 23 3.60 2.67 16.22
N ALA A 24 3.29 3.53 15.26
CA ALA A 24 2.43 3.18 14.13
C ALA A 24 3.05 2.12 13.21
N ILE A 25 4.37 2.16 12.98
CA ILE A 25 5.08 1.12 12.24
C ILE A 25 5.09 -0.20 13.01
N SER A 26 5.29 -0.17 14.33
CA SER A 26 5.21 -1.38 15.15
C SER A 26 3.83 -2.03 15.09
N ASP A 27 2.76 -1.23 15.16
CA ASP A 27 1.37 -1.70 15.02
C ASP A 27 1.11 -2.30 13.63
N LEU A 28 1.56 -1.61 12.57
CA LEU A 28 1.47 -2.12 11.20
C LEU A 28 2.18 -3.47 11.02
N ILE A 29 3.38 -3.62 11.59
CA ILE A 29 4.11 -4.90 11.53
C ILE A 29 3.32 -5.98 12.27
N ALA A 30 2.82 -5.71 13.47
CA ALA A 30 1.98 -6.65 14.22
C ALA A 30 0.74 -7.07 13.41
N PHE A 31 0.06 -6.11 12.78
CA PHE A 31 -1.06 -6.38 11.89
C PHE A 31 -0.67 -7.25 10.69
N ALA A 32 0.47 -6.99 10.04
CA ALA A 32 0.94 -7.75 8.88
C ALA A 32 1.26 -9.22 9.21
N HIS A 33 1.56 -9.53 10.47
CA HIS A 33 1.81 -10.89 10.97
C HIS A 33 0.55 -11.68 11.35
N ARG A 34 -0.63 -11.05 11.38
CA ARG A 34 -1.89 -11.74 11.65
C ARG A 34 -2.18 -12.86 10.63
N VAL A 35 -2.83 -13.92 11.10
CA VAL A 35 -3.19 -15.10 10.31
C VAL A 35 -4.71 -15.31 10.18
N ASP A 36 -5.49 -14.49 10.89
CA ASP A 36 -6.95 -14.51 10.92
C ASP A 36 -7.59 -13.53 9.93
N VAL A 37 -6.77 -12.84 9.12
CA VAL A 37 -7.23 -11.93 8.06
C VAL A 37 -6.94 -12.54 6.69
N PRO A 38 -7.91 -12.54 5.74
CA PRO A 38 -7.65 -12.99 4.39
C PRO A 38 -6.48 -12.26 3.73
N ALA A 39 -5.69 -12.99 2.95
CA ALA A 39 -4.38 -12.54 2.46
C ALA A 39 -4.42 -11.22 1.66
N LEU A 40 -5.29 -11.12 0.65
CA LEU A 40 -5.38 -9.92 -0.20
C LEU A 40 -5.87 -8.68 0.57
N PRO A 41 -6.98 -8.74 1.34
CA PRO A 41 -7.37 -7.62 2.21
C PRO A 41 -6.28 -7.17 3.17
N GLN A 42 -5.58 -8.11 3.81
CA GLN A 42 -4.50 -7.76 4.74
C GLN A 42 -3.35 -7.02 4.03
N ILE A 43 -2.99 -7.45 2.82
CA ILE A 43 -1.95 -6.79 2.01
C ILE A 43 -2.38 -5.39 1.60
N ALA A 44 -3.63 -5.23 1.15
CA ALA A 44 -4.19 -3.94 0.74
C ALA A 44 -4.22 -2.94 1.90
N VAL A 45 -4.73 -3.36 3.06
CA VAL A 45 -4.77 -2.53 4.27
C VAL A 45 -3.37 -2.20 4.77
N SER A 46 -2.45 -3.17 4.76
CA SER A 46 -1.05 -2.91 5.18
C SER A 46 -0.37 -1.88 4.29
N HIS A 47 -0.65 -1.91 2.98
CA HIS A 47 -0.15 -0.92 2.03
C HIS A 47 -0.75 0.47 2.30
N ALA A 48 -2.08 0.56 2.42
CA ALA A 48 -2.78 1.81 2.70
C ALA A 48 -2.32 2.46 4.01
N GLN A 49 -2.12 1.63 5.04
CA GLN A 49 -1.63 2.08 6.33
C GLN A 49 -0.18 2.57 6.24
N PHE A 50 0.69 1.87 5.50
CA PHE A 50 2.06 2.33 5.28
C PHE A 50 2.12 3.69 4.57
N GLU A 51 1.34 3.87 3.51
CA GLU A 51 1.25 5.13 2.76
C GLU A 51 0.64 6.27 3.61
N THR A 52 -0.18 5.93 4.60
CA THR A 52 -0.77 6.87 5.57
C THR A 52 0.19 7.22 6.71
N ILE A 53 1.01 6.28 7.19
CA ILE A 53 2.07 6.58 8.16
C ILE A 53 3.16 7.43 7.53
N HIS A 54 3.46 7.18 6.25
CA HIS A 54 4.42 7.94 5.45
C HIS A 54 5.76 8.19 6.17
N PRO A 55 6.46 7.11 6.63
CA PRO A 55 7.52 7.21 7.63
C PRO A 55 8.82 7.88 7.15
N PHE A 56 9.02 8.00 5.83
CA PHE A 56 10.26 8.51 5.26
C PHE A 56 10.05 9.89 4.61
N THR A 57 11.15 10.65 4.46
CA THR A 57 11.14 11.93 3.74
C THR A 57 11.03 11.76 2.22
N ASP A 58 11.55 10.64 1.68
CA ASP A 58 11.38 10.20 0.29
C ASP A 58 11.33 8.67 0.24
N GLY A 59 10.76 8.12 -0.83
CA GLY A 59 10.79 6.69 -1.14
C GLY A 59 9.66 5.88 -0.54
N ASN A 60 8.67 6.50 0.12
CA ASN A 60 7.51 5.80 0.67
C ASN A 60 6.81 4.93 -0.38
N GLY A 61 6.51 5.47 -1.55
CA GLY A 61 5.89 4.67 -2.62
C GLY A 61 6.73 3.46 -3.06
N ARG A 62 8.07 3.57 -3.06
CA ARG A 62 8.96 2.42 -3.39
C ARG A 62 8.89 1.36 -2.29
N THR A 63 8.97 1.78 -1.03
CA THR A 63 8.93 0.88 0.12
C THR A 63 7.56 0.25 0.30
N GLY A 64 6.47 1.00 0.12
CA GLY A 64 5.10 0.48 0.19
C GLY A 64 4.86 -0.61 -0.86
N ARG A 65 5.39 -0.46 -2.07
CA ARG A 65 5.35 -1.52 -3.10
C ARG A 65 6.21 -2.72 -2.73
N ALA A 66 7.39 -2.51 -2.15
CA ALA A 66 8.25 -3.60 -1.67
C ALA A 66 7.57 -4.40 -0.55
N LEU A 67 6.87 -3.74 0.37
CA LEU A 67 6.07 -4.36 1.42
C LEU A 67 4.98 -5.28 0.82
N VAL A 68 4.22 -4.79 -0.15
CA VAL A 68 3.21 -5.60 -0.87
C VAL A 68 3.84 -6.86 -1.47
N GLN A 69 4.98 -6.73 -2.15
CA GLN A 69 5.68 -7.87 -2.75
C GLN A 69 6.19 -8.87 -1.69
N ALA A 70 6.71 -8.39 -0.57
CA ALA A 70 7.16 -9.24 0.53
C ALA A 70 6.00 -10.04 1.15
N MET A 71 4.86 -9.39 1.38
CA MET A 71 3.68 -10.06 1.94
C MET A 71 3.07 -11.07 0.96
N LEU A 72 2.98 -10.73 -0.33
CA LEU A 72 2.52 -11.64 -1.37
C LEU A 72 3.37 -12.94 -1.42
N ARG A 73 4.69 -12.79 -1.34
CA ARG A 73 5.65 -13.92 -1.29
C ARG A 73 5.46 -14.76 -0.03
N THR A 74 5.38 -14.11 1.12
CA THR A 74 5.20 -14.76 2.43
C THR A 74 3.90 -15.57 2.50
N LYS A 75 2.84 -15.07 1.86
CA LYS A 75 1.53 -15.73 1.82
C LYS A 75 1.35 -16.73 0.68
N GLY A 76 2.41 -17.01 -0.08
CA GLY A 76 2.39 -18.02 -1.16
C GLY A 76 1.57 -17.63 -2.39
N LEU A 77 1.14 -16.37 -2.52
CA LEU A 77 0.31 -15.89 -3.63
C LEU A 77 1.09 -15.66 -4.93
N THR A 78 2.43 -15.62 -4.88
CA THR A 78 3.30 -15.38 -6.05
C THR A 78 4.08 -16.61 -6.48
N ARG A 79 3.44 -17.78 -6.61
CA ARG A 79 4.10 -18.98 -7.16
C ARG A 79 4.14 -19.04 -8.68
N GLN A 80 3.26 -18.34 -9.41
CA GLN A 80 3.18 -18.41 -10.88
C GLN A 80 2.98 -17.08 -11.62
N VAL A 81 2.69 -15.97 -10.93
CA VAL A 81 2.54 -14.65 -11.55
C VAL A 81 3.16 -13.61 -10.62
N THR A 82 4.13 -12.83 -11.10
CA THR A 82 4.45 -11.53 -10.51
C THR A 82 3.22 -10.67 -10.66
N VAL A 83 2.33 -10.69 -9.66
CA VAL A 83 1.14 -9.84 -9.68
C VAL A 83 1.65 -8.41 -9.66
N PRO A 84 1.54 -7.64 -10.76
CA PRO A 84 1.96 -6.27 -10.77
C PRO A 84 0.78 -5.49 -10.17
N VAL A 85 0.43 -5.81 -8.92
CA VAL A 85 -0.58 -5.08 -8.13
C VAL A 85 -0.22 -3.60 -8.18
N SER A 86 1.06 -3.29 -8.06
CA SER A 86 1.63 -1.96 -8.25
C SER A 86 1.40 -1.35 -9.63
N ALA A 87 1.44 -2.11 -10.73
CA ALA A 87 1.20 -1.55 -12.07
C ALA A 87 -0.30 -1.42 -12.37
N GLY A 88 -1.13 -2.34 -11.89
CA GLY A 88 -2.59 -2.25 -12.00
C GLY A 88 -3.17 -1.11 -11.16
N LEU A 89 -2.66 -0.90 -9.94
CA LEU A 89 -3.04 0.22 -9.09
C LEU A 89 -2.60 1.58 -9.64
N LEU A 90 -1.46 1.63 -10.33
CA LEU A 90 -0.96 2.86 -10.95
C LEU A 90 -1.48 3.09 -12.38
N ALA A 91 -2.25 2.16 -12.94
CA ALA A 91 -2.91 2.35 -14.24
C ALA A 91 -3.99 3.45 -14.15
N ASP A 92 -4.63 3.57 -12.99
CA ASP A 92 -5.51 4.68 -12.61
C ASP A 92 -5.07 5.25 -11.27
N THR A 93 -4.14 6.22 -11.32
CA THR A 93 -3.63 6.89 -10.13
C THR A 93 -4.72 7.69 -9.40
N GLY A 94 -5.73 8.18 -10.12
CA GLY A 94 -6.84 8.93 -9.54
C GLY A 94 -7.70 8.05 -8.63
N ALA A 95 -8.13 6.89 -9.14
CA ALA A 95 -8.88 5.90 -8.38
C ALA A 95 -8.08 5.40 -7.17
N TYR A 96 -6.77 5.17 -7.34
CA TYR A 96 -5.89 4.76 -6.25
C TYR A 96 -5.82 5.80 -5.12
N PHE A 97 -5.61 7.08 -5.45
CA PHE A 97 -5.58 8.13 -4.42
C PHE A 97 -6.96 8.33 -3.77
N ALA A 98 -8.05 8.19 -4.52
CA ALA A 98 -9.40 8.21 -3.95
C ALA A 98 -9.60 7.06 -2.94
N ALA A 99 -9.16 5.85 -3.27
CA ALA A 99 -9.23 4.71 -2.37
C ALA A 99 -8.37 4.90 -1.11
N LEU A 100 -7.20 5.53 -1.21
CA LEU A 100 -6.39 5.92 -0.04
C LEU A 100 -7.09 6.97 0.82
N THR A 101 -7.80 7.91 0.21
CA THR A 101 -8.60 8.90 0.95
C THR A 101 -9.74 8.22 1.71
N SER A 102 -10.52 7.36 1.05
CA SER A 102 -11.57 6.56 1.71
C SER A 102 -11.02 5.74 2.88
N TYR A 103 -9.84 5.13 2.73
CA TYR A 103 -9.18 4.40 3.81
C TYR A 103 -8.89 5.29 5.02
N ARG A 104 -8.39 6.51 4.79
CA ARG A 104 -8.11 7.48 5.85
C ARG A 104 -9.37 7.98 6.55
N ASP A 105 -10.50 7.99 5.84
CA ASP A 105 -11.82 8.32 6.38
C ASP A 105 -12.49 7.12 7.08
N GLY A 106 -11.82 5.97 7.14
CA GLY A 106 -12.25 4.77 7.86
C GLY A 106 -12.88 3.67 6.99
N ASP A 107 -12.96 3.87 5.68
CA ASP A 107 -13.49 2.88 4.74
C ASP A 107 -12.37 2.17 3.96
N ALA A 108 -12.07 0.94 4.36
CA ALA A 108 -11.06 0.11 3.71
C ALA A 108 -11.57 -0.63 2.45
N ALA A 109 -12.87 -0.64 2.17
CA ALA A 109 -13.41 -1.42 1.05
C ALA A 109 -12.82 -0.98 -0.31
N PRO A 110 -12.71 0.31 -0.64
CA PRO A 110 -12.22 0.74 -1.96
C PRO A 110 -10.78 0.30 -2.27
N ILE A 111 -9.89 0.31 -1.26
CA ILE A 111 -8.51 -0.12 -1.48
C ILE A 111 -8.40 -1.65 -1.62
N VAL A 112 -9.21 -2.40 -0.87
CA VAL A 112 -9.29 -3.85 -1.00
C VAL A 112 -9.83 -4.25 -2.38
N GLU A 113 -10.87 -3.55 -2.87
CA GLU A 113 -11.41 -3.75 -4.21
C GLU A 113 -10.38 -3.44 -5.29
N SER A 114 -9.66 -2.33 -5.17
CA SER A 114 -8.60 -1.94 -6.12
C SER A 114 -7.50 -3.01 -6.21
N PHE A 115 -7.05 -3.56 -5.07
CA PHE A 115 -6.08 -4.66 -5.03
C PHE A 115 -6.63 -5.94 -5.65
N SER A 116 -7.91 -6.24 -5.42
CA SER A 116 -8.57 -7.44 -5.95
C SER A 116 -8.71 -7.37 -7.48
N GLN A 117 -9.16 -6.23 -8.01
CA GLN A 117 -9.25 -5.98 -9.45
C GLN A 117 -7.88 -6.05 -10.12
N ALA A 118 -6.86 -5.41 -9.53
CA ALA A 118 -5.49 -5.47 -10.04
C ALA A 118 -4.95 -6.91 -10.08
N THR A 119 -5.30 -7.73 -9.08
CA THR A 119 -4.94 -9.15 -9.04
C THR A 119 -5.63 -9.96 -10.13
N ILE A 120 -6.94 -9.75 -10.35
CA ILE A 120 -7.71 -10.41 -11.41
C ILE A 120 -7.15 -10.07 -12.79
N LEU A 121 -6.87 -8.79 -13.06
CA LEU A 121 -6.30 -8.33 -14.33
C LEU A 121 -4.91 -8.95 -14.58
N ALA A 122 -4.09 -9.06 -13.54
CA ALA A 122 -2.78 -9.68 -13.62
C ALA A 122 -2.86 -11.17 -14.00
N ILE A 123 -3.78 -11.91 -13.38
CA ILE A 123 -4.02 -13.32 -13.67
C ILE A 123 -4.56 -13.50 -15.10
N GLY A 124 -5.51 -12.65 -15.51
CA GLY A 124 -6.09 -12.68 -16.85
C GLY A 124 -5.07 -12.43 -17.97
N ASN A 125 -4.11 -11.53 -17.75
CA ASN A 125 -3.05 -11.23 -18.71
C ASN A 125 -1.94 -12.30 -18.75
N GLY A 126 -1.69 -13.00 -17.63
CA GLY A 126 -0.75 -14.13 -17.59
C GLY A 126 -1.21 -15.36 -18.39
N ARG A 127 -2.52 -15.49 -18.65
CA ARG A 127 -3.11 -16.60 -19.44
C ARG A 127 -3.12 -16.37 -20.96
N ARG A 128 -2.82 -15.15 -21.44
CA ARG A 128 -2.82 -14.79 -22.88
C ARG A 128 -1.43 -14.77 -23.52
N HIS A 129 -0.38 -15.15 -22.78
CA HIS A 129 1.01 -15.14 -23.24
C HIS A 129 1.64 -16.55 -23.28
N TRP A 130 0.82 -17.57 -23.47
CA TRP A 130 1.20 -18.94 -23.84
C TRP A 130 0.29 -19.39 -24.98
#